data_AF-A0A9D5KZ99-F1
#
_entry.id   AF-A0A9D5KZ99-F1
#
_cell.length_a   1.000
_cell.length_b   1.000
_cell.length_c   1.000
_cell.angle_alpha   90.00
_cell.angle_beta   90.00
_cell.angle_gamma   90.00
#
_symmetry.space_group_name_H-M   'P 1'
#
loop_
_entity.id
_entity.type
_entity.pdbx_description
1 polymer ?
#
loop_
_entity_poly.entity_id
_entity_poly.type
_entity_poly.pdbx_seq_one_letter_code
_entity_poly.pdbx_strand_id
1 'polypeptide(L)'
;MTGLVDCNNFFVSCERSVNPKLEGLAVVVLSNNDGCVVARSNESKALGIRMGQPAFEIRDLIQKGNVIALSGNHLLYRSISIRLHDIFREFAPSTIDYSVDEAFLDMDGIPDNALQAIGEEICRRCLEEERIPVTIGFAESKTLAKVATEYGKKAGKRVIVFNNKREIEKVLTTLSIGELWGIGRRLAKRLYGKGVYTIYDFAIKDRAWVKGELGVVGERSWCELHGISCIDLEHVNHTLQDSISESRTFPIDVDDYDYLRSRIAIYSNHVSRRLRLMGGECGEMSVWLATNRFHKEKEYVSPSATTRFSIPVSDAAVIVSTGISLLDHIFEPGCFYKRAGVVLNDISSVSSMAPTLFEDMETQREIKLRSRRLMSAVDNCNGKNHVLRLAVEMTKGHIGHNDGYSSSFGPAKQL
;
A
#
# COMPACT_ATOMS: atom_id res chain seq x y z
N MET A 1 -12.57 -16.60 -17.61
CA MET A 1 -11.10 -16.50 -17.62
C MET A 1 -10.71 -15.18 -16.97
N THR A 2 -9.60 -15.13 -16.24
CA THR A 2 -9.09 -13.91 -15.59
C THR A 2 -7.71 -13.56 -16.13
N GLY A 3 -7.49 -12.30 -16.50
CA GLY A 3 -6.17 -11.74 -16.77
C GLY A 3 -5.61 -11.00 -15.56
N LEU A 4 -4.29 -10.96 -15.43
CA LEU A 4 -3.58 -10.04 -14.55
C LEU A 4 -2.50 -9.32 -15.35
N VAL A 5 -2.61 -8.00 -15.45
CA VAL A 5 -1.54 -7.15 -15.98
C VAL A 5 -0.73 -6.61 -14.80
N ASP A 6 0.60 -6.67 -14.93
CA ASP A 6 1.54 -6.20 -13.90
C ASP A 6 2.69 -5.42 -14.54
N CYS A 7 2.96 -4.22 -14.04
CA CYS A 7 3.99 -3.34 -14.56
C CYS A 7 5.38 -3.70 -14.01
N ASN A 8 6.29 -4.08 -14.90
CA ASN A 8 7.61 -4.54 -14.50
C ASN A 8 8.44 -3.40 -13.90
N ASN A 9 8.96 -3.61 -12.68
CA ASN A 9 9.79 -2.65 -11.95
C ASN A 9 9.15 -1.25 -11.88
N PHE A 10 7.82 -1.19 -11.67
CA PHE A 10 6.99 -0.03 -11.98
C PHE A 10 7.62 1.35 -11.67
N PHE A 11 8.00 1.64 -10.43
CA PHE A 11 8.54 2.97 -10.11
C PHE A 11 9.86 3.27 -10.84
N VAL A 12 10.74 2.28 -11.03
CA VAL A 12 11.96 2.46 -11.82
C VAL A 12 11.61 2.69 -13.30
N SER A 13 10.64 1.97 -13.83
CA SER A 13 10.16 2.14 -15.20
C SER A 13 9.52 3.52 -15.41
N CYS A 14 8.80 4.06 -14.41
CA CYS A 14 8.30 5.43 -14.41
C CYS A 14 9.44 6.47 -14.45
N GLU A 15 10.52 6.26 -13.69
CA GLU A 15 11.68 7.16 -13.75
C GLU A 15 12.41 7.06 -15.10
N ARG A 16 12.50 5.85 -15.69
CA ARG A 16 13.07 5.62 -17.03
C ARG A 16 12.23 6.24 -18.15
N SER A 17 10.90 6.26 -18.02
CA SER A 17 10.02 6.83 -19.06
C SER A 17 10.26 8.32 -19.27
N VAL A 18 10.55 9.06 -18.18
CA VAL A 18 10.89 10.49 -18.19
C VAL A 18 12.39 10.76 -18.32
N ASN A 19 13.25 9.81 -17.96
CA ASN A 19 14.70 9.92 -18.11
C ASN A 19 15.32 8.66 -18.75
N PRO A 20 15.37 8.58 -20.09
CA PRO A 20 15.90 7.42 -20.81
C PRO A 20 17.37 7.09 -20.54
N LYS A 21 18.17 8.02 -19.98
CA LYS A 21 19.57 7.76 -19.61
C LYS A 21 19.70 6.71 -18.50
N LEU A 22 18.60 6.40 -17.80
CA LEU A 22 18.55 5.40 -16.73
C LEU A 22 18.42 3.95 -17.25
N GLU A 23 18.20 3.76 -18.55
CA GLU A 23 18.07 2.44 -19.16
C GLU A 23 19.41 1.67 -19.10
N GLY A 24 19.37 0.38 -18.75
CA GLY A 24 20.58 -0.43 -18.59
C GLY A 24 21.41 -0.13 -17.33
N LEU A 25 21.02 0.84 -16.49
CA LEU A 25 21.72 1.21 -15.27
C LEU A 25 21.08 0.59 -14.02
N ALA A 26 21.90 0.32 -13.01
CA ALA A 26 21.46 -0.10 -11.69
C ALA A 26 20.77 1.05 -10.94
N VAL A 27 19.44 1.11 -11.07
CA VAL A 27 18.59 2.11 -10.41
C VAL A 27 17.78 1.50 -9.26
N VAL A 28 17.64 2.24 -8.17
CA VAL A 28 16.69 1.97 -7.08
C VAL A 28 15.84 3.19 -6.81
N VAL A 29 14.57 2.99 -6.46
CA VAL A 29 13.70 4.04 -5.90
C VAL A 29 13.59 3.79 -4.40
N LEU A 30 13.76 4.84 -3.61
CA LEU A 30 13.67 4.83 -2.16
C LEU A 30 12.29 5.31 -1.68
N SER A 31 11.92 4.97 -0.45
CA SER A 31 10.69 5.44 0.20
C SER A 31 10.65 6.97 0.33
N ASN A 32 9.51 7.56 0.68
CA ASN A 32 9.34 9.03 0.82
C ASN A 32 10.38 9.73 1.72
N ASN A 33 10.86 9.04 2.74
CA ASN A 33 11.91 9.53 3.64
C ASN A 33 13.31 8.98 3.30
N ASP A 34 13.46 8.35 2.14
CA ASP A 34 14.62 7.62 1.68
C ASP A 34 15.14 6.53 2.65
N GLY A 35 14.25 5.98 3.49
CA GLY A 35 14.62 5.01 4.52
C GLY A 35 14.97 3.63 3.97
N CYS A 36 14.29 3.17 2.92
CA CYS A 36 14.52 1.86 2.32
C CYS A 36 14.21 1.82 0.82
N VAL A 37 14.74 0.80 0.16
CA VAL A 37 14.49 0.51 -1.26
C VAL A 37 13.07 -0.01 -1.46
N VAL A 38 12.27 0.69 -2.27
CA VAL A 38 10.88 0.34 -2.59
C VAL A 38 10.67 -0.13 -4.03
N ALA A 39 11.60 0.18 -4.95
CA ALA A 39 11.62 -0.41 -6.28
C ALA A 39 13.06 -0.58 -6.78
N ARG A 40 13.26 -1.53 -7.71
CA ARG A 40 14.59 -1.95 -8.17
C ARG A 40 14.56 -2.29 -9.66
N SER A 41 15.54 -1.78 -10.39
CA SER A 41 15.87 -2.24 -11.74
C SER A 41 16.35 -3.71 -11.72
N ASN A 42 16.37 -4.37 -12.88
CA ASN A 42 16.87 -5.74 -12.95
C ASN A 42 18.39 -5.80 -12.67
N GLU A 43 19.09 -4.76 -13.06
CA GLU A 43 20.51 -4.50 -12.84
C GLU A 43 20.81 -4.38 -11.33
N SER A 44 19.99 -3.62 -10.59
CA SER A 44 20.07 -3.55 -9.12
C SER A 44 19.75 -4.88 -8.43
N LYS A 45 18.81 -5.67 -8.98
CA LYS A 45 18.53 -7.03 -8.47
C LYS A 45 19.74 -7.95 -8.67
N ALA A 46 20.43 -7.85 -9.81
CA ALA A 46 21.64 -8.63 -10.11
C ALA A 46 22.80 -8.28 -9.15
N LEU A 47 22.85 -7.06 -8.63
CA LEU A 47 23.78 -6.65 -7.56
C LEU A 47 23.40 -7.17 -6.17
N GLY A 48 22.31 -7.94 -6.04
CA GLY A 48 21.86 -8.51 -4.77
C GLY A 48 21.09 -7.55 -3.87
N ILE A 49 20.73 -6.35 -4.36
CA ILE A 49 19.94 -5.39 -3.58
C ILE A 49 18.54 -5.93 -3.36
N ARG A 50 18.09 -6.01 -2.11
CA ARG A 50 16.81 -6.63 -1.74
C ARG A 50 15.68 -5.61 -1.66
N MET A 51 14.45 -6.07 -1.88
CA MET A 51 13.26 -5.23 -1.64
C MET A 51 13.14 -4.91 -0.15
N GLY A 52 12.87 -3.66 0.18
CA GLY A 52 12.79 -3.18 1.57
C GLY A 52 14.13 -3.11 2.29
N GLN A 53 15.25 -3.28 1.58
CA GLN A 53 16.58 -3.12 2.17
C GLN A 53 16.77 -1.67 2.64
N PRO A 54 17.25 -1.42 3.88
CA PRO A 54 17.51 -0.08 4.34
C PRO A 54 18.55 0.64 3.47
N ALA A 55 18.30 1.92 3.16
CA ALA A 55 19.16 2.68 2.25
C ALA A 55 20.59 2.85 2.78
N PHE A 56 20.76 2.92 4.11
CA PHE A 56 22.09 3.02 4.72
C PHE A 56 22.97 1.79 4.45
N GLU A 57 22.40 0.60 4.26
CA GLU A 57 23.16 -0.62 3.96
C GLU A 57 23.76 -0.61 2.54
N ILE A 58 23.17 0.17 1.62
CA ILE A 58 23.64 0.29 0.23
C ILE A 58 24.33 1.63 -0.04
N ARG A 59 24.59 2.44 0.99
CA ARG A 59 25.16 3.78 0.86
C ARG A 59 26.50 3.77 0.13
N ASP A 60 27.35 2.79 0.40
CA ASP A 60 28.66 2.67 -0.24
C ASP A 60 28.54 2.39 -1.74
N LEU A 61 27.53 1.62 -2.17
CA LEU A 61 27.26 1.38 -3.59
C LEU A 61 26.81 2.66 -4.30
N ILE A 62 25.98 3.46 -3.62
CA ILE A 62 25.49 4.76 -4.12
C ILE A 62 26.66 5.74 -4.24
N GLN A 63 27.48 5.88 -3.20
CA GLN A 63 28.61 6.82 -3.18
C GLN A 63 29.70 6.49 -4.21
N LYS A 64 29.91 5.20 -4.51
CA LYS A 64 30.84 4.74 -5.54
C LYS A 64 30.29 4.88 -6.97
N GLY A 65 29.02 5.28 -7.13
CA GLY A 65 28.36 5.40 -8.44
C GLY A 65 27.94 4.06 -9.05
N ASN A 66 27.99 2.96 -8.29
CA ASN A 66 27.57 1.64 -8.77
C ASN A 66 26.03 1.52 -8.84
N VAL A 67 25.31 2.35 -8.09
CA VAL A 67 23.85 2.35 -8.00
C VAL A 67 23.34 3.78 -7.98
N ILE A 68 22.37 4.08 -8.81
CA ILE A 68 21.64 5.35 -8.80
C ILE A 68 20.43 5.19 -7.87
N ALA A 69 20.37 6.00 -6.82
CA ALA A 69 19.23 6.05 -5.91
C ALA A 69 18.38 7.29 -6.18
N LEU A 70 17.08 7.10 -6.37
CA LEU A 70 16.09 8.14 -6.59
C LEU A 70 15.09 8.16 -5.43
N SER A 71 14.68 9.34 -4.99
CA SER A 71 13.55 9.48 -4.06
C SER A 71 12.23 9.26 -4.80
N GLY A 72 11.26 8.61 -4.14
CA GLY A 72 9.98 8.28 -4.75
C GLY A 72 9.17 9.49 -5.24
N ASN A 73 8.89 9.53 -6.54
CA ASN A 73 8.02 10.53 -7.17
C ASN A 73 6.58 10.02 -7.34
N HIS A 74 5.83 9.96 -6.24
CA HIS A 74 4.48 9.38 -6.24
C HIS A 74 3.45 10.12 -7.10
N LEU A 75 3.67 11.41 -7.40
CA LEU A 75 2.81 12.15 -8.32
C LEU A 75 2.99 11.65 -9.75
N LEU A 76 4.24 11.45 -10.18
CA LEU A 76 4.56 10.84 -11.47
C LEU A 76 4.00 9.41 -11.54
N TYR A 77 4.24 8.59 -10.52
CA TYR A 77 3.82 7.19 -10.52
C TYR A 77 2.30 7.07 -10.60
N ARG A 78 1.57 7.90 -9.85
CA ARG A 78 0.10 7.96 -9.91
C ARG A 78 -0.39 8.40 -11.29
N SER A 79 0.24 9.41 -11.89
CA SER A 79 -0.14 9.91 -13.21
C SER A 79 0.01 8.84 -14.30
N ILE A 80 1.13 8.11 -14.30
CA ILE A 80 1.38 7.00 -15.24
C ILE A 80 0.42 5.82 -14.96
N SER A 81 0.24 5.46 -13.69
CA SER A 81 -0.70 4.40 -13.27
C SER A 81 -2.11 4.63 -13.82
N ILE A 82 -2.66 5.85 -13.69
CA ILE A 82 -3.99 6.17 -14.22
C ILE A 82 -4.07 5.88 -15.73
N ARG A 83 -3.09 6.34 -16.51
CA ARG A 83 -3.08 6.13 -17.97
C ARG A 83 -2.92 4.66 -18.36
N LEU A 84 -2.11 3.89 -17.64
CA LEU A 84 -2.00 2.44 -17.86
C LEU A 84 -3.31 1.72 -17.57
N HIS A 85 -3.98 2.07 -16.47
CA HIS A 85 -5.26 1.48 -16.13
C HIS A 85 -6.36 1.90 -17.12
N ASP A 86 -6.29 3.11 -17.70
CA ASP A 86 -7.16 3.51 -18.81
C ASP A 86 -6.95 2.60 -20.03
N ILE A 87 -5.69 2.31 -20.41
CA ILE A 87 -5.38 1.35 -21.49
C ILE A 87 -5.99 -0.02 -21.16
N PHE A 88 -5.84 -0.53 -19.94
CA PHE A 88 -6.34 -1.85 -19.57
C PHE A 88 -7.86 -1.99 -19.74
N ARG A 89 -8.62 -0.93 -19.42
CA ARG A 89 -10.08 -0.89 -19.55
C ARG A 89 -10.57 -0.98 -20.99
N GLU A 90 -9.74 -0.68 -21.97
CA GLU A 90 -10.10 -0.81 -23.38
C GLU A 90 -10.09 -2.27 -23.88
N PHE A 91 -9.44 -3.19 -23.16
CA PHE A 91 -9.22 -4.58 -23.61
C PHE A 91 -10.02 -5.64 -22.83
N ALA A 92 -10.78 -5.23 -21.83
CA ALA A 92 -11.56 -6.14 -20.99
C ALA A 92 -12.95 -5.56 -20.72
N PRO A 93 -14.02 -6.40 -20.73
CA PRO A 93 -15.36 -6.00 -20.32
C PRO A 93 -15.41 -5.30 -18.95
N SER A 94 -14.57 -5.74 -18.01
CA SER A 94 -14.42 -5.14 -16.70
C SER A 94 -12.99 -5.29 -16.20
N THR A 95 -12.57 -4.38 -15.32
CA THR A 95 -11.25 -4.40 -14.69
C THR A 95 -11.36 -4.13 -13.20
N ILE A 96 -10.44 -4.70 -12.42
CA ILE A 96 -10.29 -4.43 -11.00
C ILE A 96 -8.89 -3.90 -10.77
N ASP A 97 -8.80 -2.62 -10.41
CA ASP A 97 -7.56 -1.95 -10.04
C ASP A 97 -7.06 -2.52 -8.70
N TYR A 98 -6.12 -3.47 -8.74
CA TYR A 98 -5.64 -4.16 -7.54
C TYR A 98 -4.57 -3.36 -6.80
N SER A 99 -3.72 -2.66 -7.55
CA SER A 99 -2.72 -1.73 -7.01
C SER A 99 -2.35 -0.66 -8.05
N VAL A 100 -1.31 0.13 -7.80
CA VAL A 100 -0.85 1.18 -8.73
C VAL A 100 -0.21 0.60 -10.00
N ASP A 101 0.25 -0.64 -9.95
CA ASP A 101 0.95 -1.33 -11.03
C ASP A 101 0.31 -2.64 -11.46
N GLU A 102 -0.82 -3.02 -10.86
CA GLU A 102 -1.51 -4.28 -11.14
C GLU A 102 -3.01 -4.08 -11.33
N ALA A 103 -3.57 -4.71 -12.37
CA ALA A 103 -5.00 -4.78 -12.61
C ALA A 103 -5.42 -6.20 -12.99
N PHE A 104 -6.53 -6.68 -12.41
CA PHE A 104 -7.20 -7.87 -12.91
C PHE A 104 -8.13 -7.48 -14.06
N LEU A 105 -8.10 -8.28 -15.12
CA LEU A 105 -8.98 -8.18 -16.27
C LEU A 105 -10.01 -9.30 -16.19
N ASP A 106 -11.29 -8.94 -16.22
CA ASP A 106 -12.34 -9.92 -16.45
C ASP A 106 -12.36 -10.26 -17.94
N MET A 107 -12.04 -11.50 -18.27
CA MET A 107 -11.99 -11.98 -19.66
C MET A 107 -13.10 -12.97 -19.95
N ASP A 108 -14.16 -13.00 -19.13
CA ASP A 108 -15.33 -13.83 -19.38
C ASP A 108 -15.97 -13.47 -20.72
N GLY A 109 -16.30 -14.50 -21.51
CA GLY A 109 -16.82 -14.35 -22.87
C GLY A 109 -15.76 -14.10 -23.97
N ILE A 110 -14.48 -13.91 -23.61
CA ILE A 110 -13.39 -13.79 -24.58
C ILE A 110 -12.83 -15.18 -24.93
N PRO A 111 -12.73 -15.55 -26.22
CA PRO A 111 -12.15 -16.84 -26.62
C PRO A 111 -10.67 -16.98 -26.23
N ASP A 112 -10.28 -18.16 -25.71
CA ASP A 112 -8.91 -18.45 -25.26
C ASP A 112 -7.84 -18.20 -26.33
N ASN A 113 -8.15 -18.46 -27.60
CA ASN A 113 -7.23 -18.25 -28.71
C ASN A 113 -6.98 -16.76 -29.02
N ALA A 114 -7.82 -15.84 -28.53
CA ALA A 114 -7.64 -14.40 -28.68
C ALA A 114 -6.78 -13.79 -27.56
N LEU A 115 -6.68 -14.44 -26.39
CA LEU A 115 -6.02 -13.89 -25.20
C LEU A 115 -4.55 -13.55 -25.44
N GLN A 116 -3.84 -14.39 -26.20
CA GLN A 116 -2.43 -14.15 -26.54
C GLN A 116 -2.27 -12.82 -27.30
N ALA A 117 -3.07 -12.61 -28.35
CA ALA A 117 -3.01 -11.41 -29.19
C ALA A 117 -3.44 -10.15 -28.40
N ILE A 118 -4.47 -10.27 -27.56
CA ILE A 118 -4.90 -9.18 -26.67
C ILE A 118 -3.78 -8.80 -25.70
N GLY A 119 -3.15 -9.79 -25.06
CA GLY A 119 -2.04 -9.53 -24.16
C GLY A 119 -0.85 -8.86 -24.85
N GLU A 120 -0.51 -9.29 -26.06
CA GLU A 120 0.57 -8.70 -26.86
C GLU A 120 0.27 -7.25 -27.23
N GLU A 121 -0.98 -6.94 -27.55
CA GLU A 121 -1.42 -5.57 -27.86
C GLU A 121 -1.39 -4.66 -26.64
N ILE A 122 -1.84 -5.13 -25.47
CA ILE A 122 -1.69 -4.40 -24.20
C ILE A 122 -0.21 -4.12 -23.92
N CYS A 123 0.65 -5.14 -24.05
CA CYS A 123 2.09 -4.97 -23.86
C CYS A 123 2.69 -3.93 -24.81
N ARG A 124 2.25 -3.92 -26.07
CA ARG A 124 2.69 -2.97 -27.09
C ARG A 124 2.26 -1.55 -26.74
N ARG A 125 0.98 -1.31 -26.43
CA ARG A 125 0.45 0.01 -26.08
C ARG A 125 1.10 0.60 -24.82
N CYS A 126 1.24 -0.19 -23.76
CA CYS A 126 1.92 0.26 -22.54
C CYS A 126 3.36 0.71 -22.81
N LEU A 127 4.05 0.02 -23.73
CA LEU A 127 5.42 0.37 -24.09
C LEU A 127 5.50 1.59 -25.02
N GLU A 128 4.60 1.73 -25.99
CA GLU A 128 4.62 2.84 -26.94
C GLU A 128 4.09 4.15 -26.35
N GLU A 129 3.00 4.10 -25.59
CA GLU A 129 2.32 5.27 -25.04
C GLU A 129 2.98 5.73 -23.74
N GLU A 130 3.33 4.79 -22.85
CA GLU A 130 3.81 5.11 -21.49
C GLU A 130 5.27 4.72 -21.24
N ARG A 131 5.90 3.99 -22.17
CA ARG A 131 7.25 3.40 -22.01
C ARG A 131 7.37 2.50 -20.78
N ILE A 132 6.27 1.83 -20.42
CA ILE A 132 6.22 0.91 -19.28
C ILE A 132 6.12 -0.54 -19.79
N PRO A 133 7.13 -1.39 -19.53
CA PRO A 133 7.02 -2.81 -19.83
C PRO A 133 6.06 -3.47 -18.85
N VAL A 134 5.13 -4.28 -19.35
CA VAL A 134 4.19 -5.07 -18.55
C VAL A 134 4.35 -6.56 -18.79
N THR A 135 3.85 -7.38 -17.87
CA THR A 135 3.72 -8.82 -18.04
C THR A 135 2.30 -9.23 -17.67
N ILE A 136 1.73 -10.14 -18.47
CA ILE A 136 0.32 -10.51 -18.42
C ILE A 136 0.19 -12.02 -18.28
N GLY A 137 -0.59 -12.44 -17.31
CA GLY A 137 -0.94 -13.83 -17.06
C GLY A 137 -2.46 -14.01 -17.18
N PHE A 138 -2.89 -14.96 -17.99
CA PHE A 138 -4.30 -15.37 -18.10
C PHE A 138 -4.49 -16.77 -17.50
N ALA A 139 -5.50 -16.94 -16.66
CA ALA A 139 -5.86 -18.24 -16.08
C ALA A 139 -7.31 -18.29 -15.58
N GLU A 140 -7.80 -19.46 -15.19
CA GLU A 140 -9.17 -19.67 -14.71
C GLU A 140 -9.50 -18.96 -13.38
N SER A 141 -8.48 -18.56 -12.61
CA SER A 141 -8.63 -17.93 -11.30
C SER A 141 -7.63 -16.79 -11.10
N LYS A 142 -7.91 -15.88 -10.15
CA LYS A 142 -7.04 -14.73 -9.86
C LYS A 142 -5.67 -15.18 -9.35
N THR A 143 -5.63 -16.23 -8.53
CA THR A 143 -4.39 -16.79 -8.00
C THR A 143 -3.55 -17.42 -9.12
N LEU A 144 -4.17 -18.19 -10.01
CA LEU A 144 -3.45 -18.77 -11.15
C LEU A 144 -2.97 -17.69 -12.13
N ALA A 145 -3.73 -16.61 -12.33
CA ALA A 145 -3.30 -15.47 -13.15
C ALA A 145 -2.05 -14.80 -12.55
N LYS A 146 -2.01 -14.60 -11.22
CA LYS A 146 -0.81 -14.13 -10.50
C LYS A 146 0.39 -15.07 -10.67
N VAL A 147 0.17 -16.38 -10.59
CA VAL A 147 1.21 -17.40 -10.82
C VAL A 147 1.72 -17.34 -12.26
N ALA A 148 0.83 -17.21 -13.26
CA ALA A 148 1.18 -17.09 -14.67
C ALA A 148 2.05 -15.86 -14.93
N THR A 149 1.66 -14.71 -14.37
CA THR A 149 2.42 -13.45 -14.48
C THR A 149 3.81 -13.57 -13.86
N GLU A 150 3.93 -14.12 -12.65
CA GLU A 150 5.23 -14.29 -11.98
C GLU A 150 6.15 -15.26 -12.76
N TYR A 151 5.58 -16.35 -13.29
CA TYR A 151 6.32 -17.25 -14.17
C TYR A 151 6.78 -16.54 -15.45
N GLY A 152 5.92 -15.74 -16.08
CA GLY A 152 6.25 -14.93 -17.26
C GLY A 152 7.45 -14.02 -17.01
N LYS A 153 7.45 -13.28 -15.90
CA LYS A 153 8.55 -12.40 -15.49
C LYS A 153 9.88 -13.13 -15.40
N LYS A 154 9.89 -14.32 -14.78
CA LYS A 154 11.10 -15.14 -14.63
C LYS A 154 11.56 -15.80 -15.93
N ALA A 155 10.62 -16.19 -16.77
CA ALA A 155 10.89 -16.83 -18.06
C ALA A 155 11.24 -15.81 -19.17
N GLY A 156 11.18 -14.50 -18.89
CA GLY A 156 11.37 -13.45 -19.90
C GLY A 156 10.24 -13.38 -20.93
N LYS A 157 9.06 -13.88 -20.58
CA LYS A 157 7.87 -13.87 -21.44
C LYS A 157 6.91 -12.79 -20.98
N ARG A 158 6.38 -12.02 -21.94
CA ARG A 158 5.46 -10.90 -21.67
C ARG A 158 4.01 -11.35 -21.48
N VAL A 159 3.59 -12.43 -22.13
CA VAL A 159 2.22 -12.94 -22.07
C VAL A 159 2.27 -14.45 -21.81
N ILE A 160 1.48 -14.91 -20.85
CA ILE A 160 1.31 -16.32 -20.50
C ILE A 160 -0.19 -16.62 -20.45
N VAL A 161 -0.62 -17.70 -21.10
CA VAL A 161 -1.99 -18.20 -21.04
C VAL A 161 -1.99 -19.60 -20.46
N PHE A 162 -2.59 -19.78 -19.29
CA PHE A 162 -2.78 -21.07 -18.65
C PHE A 162 -4.10 -21.69 -19.09
N ASN A 163 -4.03 -22.56 -20.09
CA ASN A 163 -5.16 -23.35 -20.61
C ASN A 163 -4.94 -24.87 -20.52
N ASN A 164 -3.77 -25.30 -20.01
CA ASN A 164 -3.39 -26.71 -19.95
C ASN A 164 -2.93 -27.08 -18.53
N LYS A 165 -3.68 -27.97 -17.88
CA LYS A 165 -3.38 -28.45 -16.52
C LYS A 165 -1.97 -29.00 -16.35
N ARG A 166 -1.44 -29.75 -17.33
CA ARG A 166 -0.08 -30.32 -17.26
C ARG A 166 0.99 -29.23 -17.33
N GLU A 167 0.75 -28.15 -18.06
CA GLU A 167 1.68 -27.01 -18.09
C GLU A 167 1.63 -26.24 -16.78
N ILE A 168 0.42 -26.00 -16.26
CA ILE A 168 0.21 -25.37 -14.95
C ILE A 168 0.99 -26.15 -13.88
N GLU A 169 0.77 -27.46 -13.76
CA GLU A 169 1.45 -28.31 -12.78
C GLU A 169 2.97 -28.20 -12.88
N LYS A 170 3.54 -28.22 -14.10
CA LYS A 170 4.98 -28.02 -14.29
C LYS A 170 5.44 -26.66 -13.77
N VAL A 171 4.72 -25.57 -14.09
CA VAL A 171 5.06 -24.24 -13.58
C VAL A 171 5.01 -24.19 -12.05
N LEU A 172 3.99 -24.79 -11.43
CA LEU A 172 3.84 -24.82 -9.97
C LEU A 172 5.03 -25.49 -9.26
N THR A 173 5.74 -26.43 -9.91
CA THR A 173 6.94 -27.07 -9.33
C THR A 173 8.17 -26.14 -9.32
N THR A 174 8.18 -25.12 -10.18
CA THR A 174 9.33 -24.19 -10.32
C THR A 174 9.26 -22.99 -9.37
N LEU A 175 8.08 -22.72 -8.81
CA LEU A 175 7.84 -21.56 -7.96
C LEU A 175 7.81 -21.98 -6.49
N SER A 176 8.43 -21.16 -5.65
CA SER A 176 8.45 -21.42 -4.20
C SER A 176 7.09 -21.13 -3.58
N ILE A 177 6.75 -21.79 -2.49
CA ILE A 177 5.49 -21.53 -1.78
C ILE A 177 5.37 -20.10 -1.26
N GLY A 178 6.51 -19.42 -1.02
CA GLY A 178 6.52 -18.01 -0.62
C GLY A 178 6.12 -17.03 -1.73
N GLU A 179 5.96 -17.52 -2.96
CA GLU A 179 5.49 -16.74 -4.12
C GLU A 179 3.99 -16.90 -4.35
N LEU A 180 3.34 -17.83 -3.64
CA LEU A 180 1.89 -17.96 -3.69
C LEU A 180 1.21 -16.76 -3.03
N TRP A 181 0.26 -16.16 -3.75
CA TRP A 181 -0.53 -15.05 -3.24
C TRP A 181 -1.20 -15.38 -1.91
N GLY A 182 -0.96 -14.56 -0.89
CA GLY A 182 -1.43 -14.77 0.48
C GLY A 182 -0.45 -15.49 1.41
N ILE A 183 0.63 -16.09 0.89
CA ILE A 183 1.63 -16.79 1.71
C ILE A 183 2.85 -15.91 1.98
N GLY A 184 2.81 -15.16 3.10
CA GLY A 184 3.95 -14.35 3.55
C GLY A 184 5.07 -15.16 4.21
N ARG A 185 6.21 -14.49 4.48
CA ARG A 185 7.44 -15.09 5.07
C ARG A 185 7.20 -16.01 6.28
N ARG A 186 6.30 -15.63 7.20
CA ARG A 186 5.98 -16.43 8.40
C ARG A 186 5.24 -17.72 8.04
N LEU A 187 4.26 -17.64 7.14
CA LEU A 187 3.50 -18.79 6.66
C LEU A 187 4.38 -19.73 5.84
N ALA A 188 5.19 -19.19 4.93
CA ALA A 188 6.17 -19.96 4.17
C ALA A 188 7.11 -20.74 5.09
N LYS A 189 7.69 -20.08 6.11
CA LYS A 189 8.55 -20.75 7.11
C LYS A 189 7.83 -21.90 7.83
N ARG A 190 6.55 -21.70 8.19
CA ARG A 190 5.74 -22.74 8.83
C ARG A 190 5.49 -23.92 7.89
N LEU A 191 5.22 -23.66 6.61
CA LEU A 191 4.98 -24.67 5.57
C LEU A 191 6.25 -25.46 5.22
N TYR A 192 7.42 -24.83 5.22
CA TYR A 192 8.71 -25.54 5.07
C TYR A 192 8.91 -26.59 6.16
N GLY A 193 8.53 -26.29 7.40
CA GLY A 193 8.56 -27.26 8.50
C GLY A 193 7.60 -28.45 8.32
N LYS A 194 6.71 -28.38 7.34
CA LYS A 194 5.72 -29.43 6.99
C LYS A 194 6.00 -30.06 5.62
N GLY A 195 7.20 -29.84 5.08
CA GLY A 195 7.63 -30.40 3.79
C GLY A 195 6.95 -29.79 2.57
N VAL A 196 6.44 -28.55 2.68
CA VAL A 196 5.83 -27.81 1.57
C VAL A 196 6.79 -26.71 1.15
N TYR A 197 7.48 -26.88 0.02
CA TYR A 197 8.51 -25.97 -0.46
C TYR A 197 8.09 -25.20 -1.72
N THR A 198 7.32 -25.86 -2.59
CA THR A 198 6.83 -25.31 -3.86
C THR A 198 5.31 -25.05 -3.82
N ILE A 199 4.80 -24.29 -4.78
CA ILE A 199 3.35 -24.12 -4.96
C ILE A 199 2.70 -25.48 -5.30
N TYR A 200 3.40 -26.34 -6.05
CA TYR A 200 2.92 -27.69 -6.34
C TYR A 200 2.77 -28.55 -5.07
N ASP A 201 3.77 -28.54 -4.17
CA ASP A 201 3.70 -29.28 -2.91
C ASP A 201 2.47 -28.89 -2.07
N PHE A 202 2.06 -27.62 -2.17
CA PHE A 202 0.86 -27.11 -1.53
C PHE A 202 -0.41 -27.55 -2.25
N ALA A 203 -0.44 -27.49 -3.57
CA ALA A 203 -1.58 -27.89 -4.39
C ALA A 203 -1.95 -29.38 -4.19
N ILE A 204 -0.96 -30.27 -4.05
CA ILE A 204 -1.21 -31.71 -3.85
C ILE A 204 -1.64 -32.08 -2.42
N LYS A 205 -1.65 -31.13 -1.46
CA LYS A 205 -2.17 -31.41 -0.12
C LYS A 205 -3.68 -31.58 -0.15
N ASP A 206 -4.17 -32.39 0.79
CA ASP A 206 -5.59 -32.51 1.02
C ASP A 206 -6.20 -31.16 1.43
N ARG A 207 -7.39 -30.86 0.90
CA ARG A 207 -8.09 -29.59 1.15
C ARG A 207 -8.42 -29.38 2.63
N ALA A 208 -8.82 -30.43 3.35
CA ALA A 208 -9.12 -30.34 4.78
C ALA A 208 -7.84 -30.09 5.59
N TRP A 209 -6.71 -30.69 5.19
CA TRP A 209 -5.40 -30.36 5.76
C TRP A 209 -5.08 -28.87 5.57
N VAL A 210 -5.23 -28.34 4.36
CA VAL A 210 -4.95 -26.91 4.08
C VAL A 210 -5.82 -26.00 4.95
N LYS A 211 -7.11 -26.30 5.07
CA LYS A 211 -8.03 -25.55 5.92
C LYS A 211 -7.65 -25.61 7.39
N GLY A 212 -7.25 -26.78 7.90
CA GLY A 212 -6.78 -26.95 9.27
C GLY A 212 -5.52 -26.13 9.56
N GLU A 213 -4.64 -25.99 8.56
CA GLU A 213 -3.40 -25.24 8.71
C GLU A 213 -3.57 -23.72 8.56
N LEU A 214 -4.24 -23.29 7.50
CA LEU A 214 -4.26 -21.90 7.04
C LEU A 214 -5.65 -21.24 7.14
N GLY A 215 -6.65 -21.97 7.62
CA GLY A 215 -8.02 -21.50 7.72
C GLY A 215 -8.68 -21.31 6.35
N VAL A 216 -9.75 -20.52 6.33
CA VAL A 216 -10.57 -20.27 5.14
C VAL A 216 -9.78 -19.58 4.02
N VAL A 217 -8.84 -18.69 4.37
CA VAL A 217 -8.02 -17.99 3.36
C VAL A 217 -7.12 -18.96 2.61
N GLY A 218 -6.45 -19.88 3.32
CA GLY A 218 -5.63 -20.89 2.65
C GLY A 218 -6.46 -21.90 1.85
N GLU A 219 -7.65 -22.26 2.33
CA GLU A 219 -8.60 -23.09 1.57
C GLU A 219 -8.98 -22.42 0.25
N ARG A 220 -9.24 -21.10 0.24
CA ARG A 220 -9.52 -20.33 -0.97
C ARG A 220 -8.35 -20.33 -1.94
N SER A 221 -7.13 -20.08 -1.47
CA SER A 221 -5.92 -20.17 -2.32
C SER A 221 -5.76 -21.57 -2.94
N TRP A 222 -6.05 -22.64 -2.18
CA TRP A 222 -6.03 -24.00 -2.71
C TRP A 222 -7.09 -24.24 -3.79
N CYS A 223 -8.32 -23.78 -3.56
CA CYS A 223 -9.41 -23.85 -4.54
C CYS A 223 -9.05 -23.12 -5.84
N GLU A 224 -8.46 -21.92 -5.72
CA GLU A 224 -8.05 -21.12 -6.88
C GLU A 224 -6.97 -21.83 -7.72
N LEU A 225 -6.01 -22.50 -7.09
CA LEU A 225 -5.00 -23.31 -7.81
C LEU A 225 -5.62 -24.50 -8.55
N HIS A 226 -6.82 -24.92 -8.16
CA HIS A 226 -7.60 -25.97 -8.82
C HIS A 226 -8.68 -25.42 -9.76
N GLY A 227 -8.58 -24.14 -10.17
CA GLY A 227 -9.48 -23.51 -11.13
C GLY A 227 -10.81 -23.01 -10.53
N ILE A 228 -11.01 -23.15 -9.21
CA ILE A 228 -12.24 -22.71 -8.54
C ILE A 228 -12.04 -21.26 -8.08
N SER A 229 -12.55 -20.32 -8.87
CA SER A 229 -12.56 -18.90 -8.52
C SER A 229 -13.42 -18.66 -7.26
N CYS A 230 -12.79 -18.19 -6.19
CA CYS A 230 -13.43 -17.96 -4.88
C CYS A 230 -12.84 -16.78 -4.10
N ILE A 231 -11.88 -16.06 -4.68
CA ILE A 231 -11.41 -14.77 -4.15
C ILE A 231 -12.23 -13.66 -4.81
N ASP A 232 -13.11 -13.07 -4.02
CA ASP A 232 -13.80 -11.83 -4.37
C ASP A 232 -13.00 -10.62 -3.85
N LEU A 233 -12.96 -9.57 -4.66
CA LEU A 233 -12.27 -8.31 -4.37
C LEU A 233 -13.32 -7.22 -4.22
N GLU A 234 -14.13 -7.34 -3.16
CA GLU A 234 -15.35 -6.55 -2.94
C GLU A 234 -15.11 -5.03 -2.82
N HIS A 235 -13.87 -4.57 -2.59
CA HIS A 235 -13.53 -3.16 -2.40
C HIS A 235 -13.91 -2.25 -3.58
N VAL A 236 -14.21 -2.80 -4.75
CA VAL A 236 -14.73 -2.06 -5.92
C VAL A 236 -16.09 -1.42 -5.63
N ASN A 237 -16.88 -1.97 -4.71
CA ASN A 237 -18.22 -1.48 -4.37
C ASN A 237 -18.26 -0.56 -3.14
N HIS A 238 -17.14 -0.39 -2.43
CA HIS A 238 -17.08 0.39 -1.20
C HIS A 238 -16.65 1.83 -1.48
N THR A 239 -17.53 2.78 -1.19
CA THR A 239 -17.20 4.22 -1.24
C THR A 239 -16.46 4.70 0.00
N LEU A 240 -16.58 3.97 1.12
CA LEU A 240 -15.94 4.24 2.39
C LEU A 240 -14.88 3.19 2.69
N GLN A 241 -13.78 3.61 3.31
CA GLN A 241 -12.74 2.72 3.81
C GLN A 241 -13.11 2.22 5.22
N ASP A 242 -12.77 0.98 5.57
CA ASP A 242 -13.01 0.44 6.91
C ASP A 242 -12.18 1.17 8.00
N SER A 243 -11.01 1.66 7.61
CA SER A 243 -10.15 2.47 8.48
C SER A 243 -9.32 3.48 7.68
N ILE A 244 -8.93 4.57 8.33
CA ILE A 244 -7.99 5.55 7.78
C ILE A 244 -6.88 5.74 8.80
N SER A 245 -5.63 5.55 8.38
CA SER A 245 -4.49 5.78 9.24
C SER A 245 -3.47 6.71 8.62
N GLU A 246 -2.73 7.37 9.51
CA GLU A 246 -1.51 8.07 9.17
C GLU A 246 -0.47 7.80 10.26
N SER A 247 0.70 7.35 9.83
CA SER A 247 1.82 7.08 10.72
C SER A 247 3.13 7.42 10.06
N ARG A 248 4.18 7.65 10.86
CA ARG A 248 5.54 7.87 10.37
C ARG A 248 6.57 7.19 11.25
N THR A 249 7.72 6.95 10.65
CA THR A 249 8.96 6.60 11.34
C THR A 249 9.82 7.83 11.42
N PHE A 250 10.23 8.21 12.63
CA PHE A 250 11.03 9.40 12.88
C PHE A 250 12.51 9.17 12.51
N PRO A 251 13.22 10.22 12.07
CA PRO A 251 14.64 10.12 11.69
C PRO A 251 15.51 9.72 12.88
N ILE A 252 15.22 10.28 14.05
CA ILE A 252 15.83 9.94 15.33
C ILE A 252 14.76 9.40 16.28
N ASP A 253 15.20 8.79 17.38
CA ASP A 253 14.29 8.32 18.42
C ASP A 253 13.96 9.53 19.31
N VAL A 254 12.68 9.74 19.61
CA VAL A 254 12.16 11.00 20.19
C VAL A 254 11.45 10.74 21.51
N ASP A 255 11.84 11.49 22.54
CA ASP A 255 11.20 11.56 23.85
C ASP A 255 10.56 12.94 24.13
N ASP A 256 10.58 13.84 23.14
CA ASP A 256 10.00 15.18 23.26
C ASP A 256 8.47 15.14 23.05
N TYR A 257 7.74 15.45 24.11
CA TYR A 257 6.28 15.50 24.09
C TYR A 257 5.74 16.57 23.14
N ASP A 258 6.29 17.79 23.11
CA ASP A 258 5.81 18.87 22.25
C ASP A 258 5.97 18.51 20.77
N TYR A 259 7.09 17.87 20.43
CA TYR A 259 7.31 17.31 19.09
C TYR A 259 6.27 16.23 18.76
N LEU A 260 6.08 15.24 19.62
CA LEU A 260 5.11 14.16 19.39
C LEU A 260 3.68 14.70 19.29
N ARG A 261 3.30 15.65 20.15
CA ARG A 261 2.00 16.33 20.13
C ARG A 261 1.74 16.99 18.79
N SER A 262 2.70 17.76 18.28
CA SER A 262 2.60 18.40 16.95
C SER A 262 2.46 17.36 15.84
N ARG A 263 3.20 16.25 15.90
CA ARG A 263 3.10 15.17 14.90
C ARG A 263 1.74 14.48 14.93
N ILE A 264 1.23 14.14 16.11
CA ILE A 264 -0.11 13.57 16.26
C ILE A 264 -1.18 14.54 15.77
N ALA A 265 -1.07 15.84 16.07
CA ALA A 265 -2.01 16.84 15.55
C ALA A 265 -2.02 16.89 14.02
N ILE A 266 -0.85 16.88 13.38
CA ILE A 266 -0.74 16.86 11.91
C ILE A 266 -1.38 15.58 11.33
N TYR A 267 -1.07 14.41 11.89
CA TYR A 267 -1.63 13.14 11.43
C TYR A 267 -3.15 13.11 11.59
N SER A 268 -3.65 13.52 12.75
CA SER A 268 -5.08 13.66 13.04
C SER A 268 -5.79 14.59 12.04
N ASN A 269 -5.20 15.75 11.73
CA ASN A 269 -5.80 16.68 10.77
C ASN A 269 -5.85 16.06 9.37
N HIS A 270 -4.77 15.43 8.92
CA HIS A 270 -4.72 14.77 7.62
C HIS A 270 -5.73 13.63 7.48
N VAL A 271 -5.82 12.73 8.47
CA VAL A 271 -6.81 11.64 8.44
C VAL A 271 -8.23 12.18 8.49
N SER A 272 -8.48 13.26 9.24
CA SER A 272 -9.80 13.92 9.27
C SER A 272 -10.19 14.48 7.89
N ARG A 273 -9.24 15.09 7.17
CA ARG A 273 -9.47 15.61 5.83
C ARG A 273 -9.76 14.48 4.84
N ARG A 274 -9.00 13.38 4.90
CA ARG A 274 -9.25 12.18 4.08
C ARG A 274 -10.62 11.57 4.36
N LEU A 275 -11.02 11.51 5.63
CA LEU A 275 -12.34 11.05 6.05
C LEU A 275 -13.47 11.92 5.47
N ARG A 276 -13.33 13.25 5.52
CA ARG A 276 -14.31 14.17 4.92
C ARG A 276 -14.39 14.08 3.40
N LEU A 277 -13.25 13.90 2.72
CA LEU A 277 -13.21 13.76 1.25
C LEU A 277 -14.00 12.54 0.73
N MET A 278 -14.10 11.47 1.54
CA MET A 278 -14.94 10.30 1.21
C MET A 278 -16.39 10.42 1.73
N GLY A 279 -16.75 11.54 2.37
CA GLY A 279 -18.09 11.72 2.97
C GLY A 279 -18.33 10.82 4.18
N GLY A 280 -17.27 10.47 4.93
CA GLY A 280 -17.35 9.63 6.13
C GLY A 280 -17.31 10.41 7.45
N GLU A 281 -17.78 9.76 8.52
CA GLU A 281 -17.59 10.12 9.93
C GLU A 281 -17.01 8.88 10.64
N CYS A 282 -16.20 9.04 11.69
CA CYS A 282 -15.62 7.93 12.45
C CYS A 282 -16.23 7.82 13.85
N GLY A 283 -16.49 6.59 14.30
CA GLY A 283 -16.94 6.27 15.65
C GLY A 283 -15.79 5.95 16.62
N GLU A 284 -14.59 5.67 16.12
CA GLU A 284 -13.45 5.30 16.97
C GLU A 284 -12.14 5.95 16.47
N MET A 285 -11.30 6.37 17.42
CA MET A 285 -9.95 6.89 17.17
C MET A 285 -8.94 6.20 18.08
N SER A 286 -7.81 5.80 17.50
CA SER A 286 -6.67 5.23 18.22
C SER A 286 -5.39 6.01 17.94
N VAL A 287 -4.57 6.19 18.96
CA VAL A 287 -3.21 6.73 18.86
C VAL A 287 -2.24 5.70 19.43
N TRP A 288 -1.10 5.53 18.77
CA TRP A 288 -0.06 4.62 19.23
C TRP A 288 1.32 5.23 19.05
N LEU A 289 2.23 4.82 19.95
CA LEU A 289 3.67 5.08 19.87
C LEU A 289 4.40 3.74 19.77
N ALA A 290 5.60 3.73 19.22
CA ALA A 290 6.46 2.55 19.23
C ALA A 290 7.93 2.94 19.32
N THR A 291 8.64 2.29 20.23
CA THR A 291 10.10 2.35 20.36
C THR A 291 10.81 1.62 19.23
N ASN A 292 12.12 1.77 19.13
CA ASN A 292 12.90 1.18 18.05
C ASN A 292 13.18 -0.31 18.30
N ARG A 293 12.46 -1.20 17.59
CA ARG A 293 12.63 -2.67 17.65
C ARG A 293 14.04 -3.19 17.32
N PHE A 294 14.92 -2.35 16.77
CA PHE A 294 16.30 -2.73 16.43
C PHE A 294 17.29 -2.47 17.58
N HIS A 295 16.88 -1.73 18.63
CA HIS A 295 17.63 -1.60 19.88
C HIS A 295 17.38 -2.85 20.73
N LYS A 296 18.14 -3.92 20.49
CA LYS A 296 17.98 -5.19 21.20
C LYS A 296 18.37 -5.12 22.68
N GLU A 297 19.11 -4.08 23.05
CA GLU A 297 19.53 -3.78 24.41
C GLU A 297 18.43 -3.12 25.25
N LYS A 298 17.35 -2.66 24.61
CA LYS A 298 16.19 -2.06 25.28
C LYS A 298 14.95 -2.93 25.06
N GLU A 299 14.01 -2.87 25.99
CA GLU A 299 12.71 -3.50 25.82
C GLU A 299 11.91 -2.79 24.72
N TYR A 300 11.26 -3.56 23.86
CA TYR A 300 10.37 -3.00 22.84
C TYR A 300 9.02 -2.65 23.45
N VAL A 301 8.77 -1.35 23.59
CA VAL A 301 7.53 -0.77 24.11
C VAL A 301 6.72 -0.14 22.97
N SER A 302 5.40 -0.39 22.94
CA SER A 302 4.49 0.07 21.88
C SER A 302 3.10 0.42 22.44
N PRO A 303 2.98 1.48 23.26
CA PRO A 303 1.73 1.81 23.93
C PRO A 303 0.70 2.36 22.94
N SER A 304 -0.57 2.12 23.23
CA SER A 304 -1.69 2.60 22.41
C SER A 304 -2.90 2.92 23.29
N ALA A 305 -3.64 3.96 22.92
CA ALA A 305 -4.90 4.31 23.54
C ALA A 305 -5.96 4.53 22.46
N THR A 306 -7.20 4.18 22.79
CA THR A 306 -8.34 4.23 21.90
C THR A 306 -9.50 4.89 22.62
N THR A 307 -10.25 5.73 21.92
CA THR A 307 -11.53 6.24 22.39
C THR A 307 -12.64 5.98 21.37
N ARG A 308 -13.86 5.87 21.87
CA ARG A 308 -15.08 5.78 21.05
C ARG A 308 -15.89 7.04 21.22
N PHE A 309 -16.30 7.62 20.10
CA PHE A 309 -17.21 8.75 20.08
C PHE A 309 -18.63 8.23 20.28
N SER A 310 -19.40 8.86 21.16
CA SER A 310 -20.83 8.55 21.32
C SER A 310 -21.61 8.82 20.03
N ILE A 311 -21.17 9.82 19.29
CA ILE A 311 -21.72 10.23 18.00
C ILE A 311 -20.55 10.29 17.00
N PRO A 312 -20.65 9.65 15.82
CA PRO A 312 -19.59 9.72 14.82
C PRO A 312 -19.21 11.16 14.43
N VAL A 313 -17.91 11.39 14.26
CA VAL A 313 -17.33 12.73 13.99
C VAL A 313 -16.45 12.74 12.75
N SER A 314 -16.38 13.91 12.10
CA SER A 314 -15.41 14.17 11.01
C SER A 314 -14.69 15.52 11.19
N ASP A 315 -14.96 16.23 12.29
CA ASP A 315 -14.44 17.57 12.58
C ASP A 315 -12.95 17.48 12.96
N ALA A 316 -12.12 18.26 12.27
CA ALA A 316 -10.68 18.26 12.48
C ALA A 316 -10.30 18.69 13.91
N ALA A 317 -10.99 19.67 14.48
CA ALA A 317 -10.68 20.16 15.82
C ALA A 317 -10.98 19.10 16.89
N VAL A 318 -12.10 18.38 16.76
CA VAL A 318 -12.48 17.29 17.67
C VAL A 318 -11.52 16.11 17.56
N ILE A 319 -11.18 15.70 16.33
CA ILE A 319 -10.25 14.58 16.10
C ILE A 319 -8.85 14.94 16.60
N VAL A 320 -8.38 16.17 16.36
CA VAL A 320 -7.06 16.62 16.80
C VAL A 320 -6.97 16.73 18.32
N SER A 321 -7.95 17.36 18.98
CA SER A 321 -7.95 17.46 20.44
C SER A 321 -8.01 16.08 21.10
N THR A 322 -8.85 15.18 20.56
CA THR A 322 -8.94 13.79 21.03
C THR A 322 -7.62 13.05 20.87
N GLY A 323 -6.94 13.21 19.72
CA GLY A 323 -5.64 12.59 19.48
C GLY A 323 -4.56 13.05 20.47
N ILE A 324 -4.58 14.33 20.83
CA ILE A 324 -3.66 14.88 21.84
C ILE A 324 -3.99 14.32 23.22
N SER A 325 -5.26 14.27 23.62
CA SER A 325 -5.65 13.65 24.90
C SER A 325 -5.24 12.18 24.97
N LEU A 326 -5.38 11.43 23.87
CA LEU A 326 -4.92 10.03 23.80
C LEU A 326 -3.38 9.92 23.91
N LEU A 327 -2.64 10.87 23.33
CA LEU A 327 -1.19 10.95 23.50
C LEU A 327 -0.80 11.16 24.97
N ASP A 328 -1.50 12.02 25.69
CA ASP A 328 -1.25 12.31 27.12
C ASP A 328 -1.33 11.04 27.99
N HIS A 329 -2.17 10.09 27.60
CA HIS A 329 -2.34 8.83 28.32
C HIS A 329 -1.26 7.78 28.04
N ILE A 330 -0.57 7.87 26.90
CA ILE A 330 0.38 6.83 26.45
C ILE A 330 1.83 7.29 26.40
N PHE A 331 2.06 8.60 26.48
CA PHE A 331 3.39 9.17 26.50
C PHE A 331 4.03 8.95 27.87
N GLU A 332 5.23 8.38 27.87
CA GLU A 332 6.03 8.14 29.05
C GLU A 332 7.37 8.88 28.94
N PRO A 333 7.65 9.87 29.81
CA PRO A 333 8.93 10.55 29.83
C PRO A 333 10.09 9.57 30.00
N GLY A 334 11.14 9.71 29.18
CA GLY A 334 12.31 8.80 29.18
C GLY A 334 12.17 7.60 28.24
N CYS A 335 10.99 7.36 27.66
CA CYS A 335 10.84 6.44 26.54
C CYS A 335 11.16 7.14 25.20
N PHE A 336 12.09 6.59 24.45
CA PHE A 336 12.50 7.11 23.14
C PHE A 336 11.73 6.40 22.02
N TYR A 337 10.77 7.11 21.43
CA TYR A 337 9.88 6.57 20.42
C TYR A 337 10.44 6.76 19.01
N LYS A 338 10.38 5.69 18.20
CA LYS A 338 10.81 5.69 16.80
C LYS A 338 9.67 5.97 15.84
N ARG A 339 8.43 5.64 16.22
CA ARG A 339 7.26 5.69 15.36
C ARG A 339 6.06 6.16 16.16
N ALA A 340 5.15 6.83 15.47
CA ALA A 340 3.84 7.18 15.99
C ALA A 340 2.80 7.12 14.87
N GLY A 341 1.54 6.95 15.23
CA GLY A 341 0.45 6.98 14.27
C GLY A 341 -0.92 7.20 14.90
N VAL A 342 -1.84 7.63 14.03
CA VAL A 342 -3.25 7.82 14.31
C VAL A 342 -4.05 6.91 13.39
N VAL A 343 -5.10 6.29 13.92
CA VAL A 343 -6.04 5.44 13.18
C VAL A 343 -7.46 5.85 13.51
N LEU A 344 -8.28 6.07 12.48
CA LEU A 344 -9.72 6.22 12.57
C LEU A 344 -10.37 4.91 12.13
N ASN A 345 -11.27 4.37 12.95
CA ASN A 345 -12.05 3.16 12.68
C ASN A 345 -13.56 3.47 12.82
N ASP A 346 -14.38 2.45 12.59
CA ASP A 346 -15.85 2.56 12.68
C ASP A 346 -16.37 3.70 11.78
N ILE A 347 -15.93 3.65 10.53
CA ILE A 347 -16.23 4.67 9.54
C ILE A 347 -17.62 4.41 8.95
N SER A 348 -18.48 5.41 9.04
CA SER A 348 -19.85 5.37 8.51
C SER A 348 -20.14 6.61 7.65
N SER A 349 -21.18 6.53 6.83
CA SER A 349 -21.59 7.65 5.99
C SER A 349 -22.13 8.79 6.85
N VAL A 350 -21.82 10.03 6.45
CA VAL A 350 -22.39 11.27 7.00
C VAL A 350 -23.93 11.27 6.99
N SER A 351 -24.56 10.48 6.12
CA SER A 351 -26.03 10.35 5.98
C SER A 351 -26.70 9.38 6.95
N SER A 352 -25.94 8.48 7.58
CA SER A 352 -26.47 7.52 8.55
C SER A 352 -26.49 8.11 9.96
N MET A 353 -27.42 9.04 10.23
CA MET A 353 -27.66 9.47 11.61
C MET A 353 -28.58 8.46 12.28
N ALA A 354 -28.01 7.52 13.03
CA ALA A 354 -28.78 6.67 13.91
C ALA A 354 -29.24 7.51 15.12
N PRO A 355 -30.54 7.57 15.44
CA PRO A 355 -31.02 8.26 16.63
C PRO A 355 -30.55 7.52 17.88
N THR A 356 -30.09 8.28 18.88
CA THR A 356 -29.80 7.74 20.21
C THR A 356 -31.03 7.93 21.11
N LEU A 357 -31.24 7.03 22.07
CA LEU A 357 -32.46 6.99 22.89
C LEU A 357 -32.58 8.17 23.87
N PHE A 358 -31.47 8.86 24.16
CA PHE A 358 -31.36 9.80 25.29
C PHE A 358 -30.83 11.19 24.92
N GLU A 359 -30.51 11.48 23.64
CA GLU A 359 -29.96 12.77 23.24
C GLU A 359 -30.98 13.64 22.54
N ASP A 360 -30.90 14.96 22.76
CA ASP A 360 -31.67 15.95 22.02
C ASP A 360 -31.19 16.03 20.57
N MET A 361 -31.94 15.38 19.70
CA MET A 361 -31.65 15.24 18.28
C MET A 361 -31.62 16.58 17.54
N GLU A 362 -32.36 17.59 17.96
CA GLU A 362 -32.37 18.90 17.29
C GLU A 362 -31.07 19.65 17.55
N THR A 363 -30.66 19.74 18.81
CA THR A 363 -29.39 20.38 19.21
C THR A 363 -28.20 19.69 18.57
N GLN A 364 -28.15 18.35 18.57
CA GLN A 364 -27.06 17.60 17.94
C GLN A 364 -26.98 17.83 16.44
N ARG A 365 -28.14 17.90 15.78
CA ARG A 365 -28.22 18.17 14.34
C ARG A 365 -27.71 19.57 14.01
N GLU A 366 -28.05 20.58 14.81
CA GLU A 366 -27.57 21.95 14.63
C GLU A 366 -26.05 22.04 14.79
N ILE A 367 -25.49 21.43 15.84
CA ILE A 367 -24.04 21.39 16.09
C ILE A 367 -23.32 20.72 14.92
N LYS A 368 -23.81 19.56 14.44
CA LYS A 368 -23.24 18.88 13.27
C LYS A 368 -23.30 19.74 12.01
N LEU A 369 -24.43 20.41 11.75
CA LEU A 369 -24.57 21.29 10.58
C LEU A 369 -23.57 22.46 10.63
N ARG A 370 -23.39 23.07 11.81
CA ARG A 370 -22.43 24.16 12.01
C ARG A 370 -20.99 23.69 11.82
N SER A 371 -20.62 22.56 12.41
CA SER A 371 -19.31 21.93 12.24
C SER A 371 -19.03 21.60 10.77
N ARG A 372 -20.00 21.00 10.05
CA ARG A 372 -19.88 20.71 8.61
C ARG A 372 -19.62 21.97 7.79
N ARG A 373 -20.40 23.04 8.01
CA ARG A 373 -20.21 24.33 7.31
C ARG A 373 -18.82 24.90 7.57
N LEU A 374 -18.34 24.85 8.81
CA LEU A 374 -17.00 25.30 9.18
C LEU A 374 -15.93 24.48 8.46
N MET A 375 -16.00 23.15 8.53
CA MET A 375 -15.04 22.26 7.88
C MET A 375 -15.02 22.44 6.36
N SER A 376 -16.18 22.58 5.72
CA SER A 376 -16.25 22.88 4.29
C SER A 376 -15.57 24.21 3.93
N ALA A 377 -15.71 25.24 4.77
CA ALA A 377 -15.02 26.52 4.56
C ALA A 377 -13.50 26.36 4.67
N VAL A 378 -13.02 25.66 5.70
CA VAL A 378 -11.59 25.37 5.91
C VAL A 378 -11.01 24.58 4.74
N ASP A 379 -11.69 23.51 4.32
CA ASP A 379 -11.25 22.65 3.22
C ASP A 379 -11.20 23.42 1.89
N ASN A 380 -12.15 24.33 1.64
CA ASN A 380 -12.16 25.19 0.45
C ASN A 380 -11.01 26.19 0.44
N CYS A 381 -10.65 26.76 1.59
CA CYS A 381 -9.47 27.62 1.72
C CYS A 381 -8.18 26.83 1.44
N ASN A 382 -8.10 25.61 1.97
CA ASN A 382 -6.95 24.72 1.78
C ASN A 382 -6.77 24.20 0.34
N GLY A 383 -7.78 24.35 -0.53
CA GLY A 383 -7.72 23.93 -1.93
C GLY A 383 -7.11 24.94 -2.91
N LYS A 384 -6.89 26.20 -2.51
CA LYS A 384 -6.60 27.32 -3.44
C LYS A 384 -5.30 28.09 -3.14
N ASN A 385 -4.15 27.42 -3.10
CA ASN A 385 -2.81 28.02 -2.85
C ASN A 385 -2.55 28.50 -1.41
N HIS A 386 -3.49 28.32 -0.48
CA HIS A 386 -3.33 28.67 0.93
C HIS A 386 -3.42 27.42 1.80
N VAL A 387 -2.66 27.36 2.89
CA VAL A 387 -2.69 26.25 3.85
C VAL A 387 -3.00 26.80 5.24
N LEU A 388 -4.24 26.60 5.68
CA LEU A 388 -4.67 26.78 7.06
C LEU A 388 -4.27 25.55 7.87
N ARG A 389 -3.55 25.80 8.97
CA ARG A 389 -3.11 24.78 9.94
C ARG A 389 -3.65 25.13 11.31
N LEU A 390 -3.94 24.11 12.12
CA LEU A 390 -4.26 24.34 13.52
C LEU A 390 -2.99 24.82 14.25
N ALA A 391 -3.14 25.75 15.19
CA ALA A 391 -1.99 26.32 15.90
C ALA A 391 -1.14 25.26 16.61
N VAL A 392 -1.77 24.18 17.09
CA VAL A 392 -1.12 23.06 17.76
C VAL A 392 -0.23 22.20 16.85
N GLU A 393 -0.37 22.33 15.53
CA GLU A 393 0.53 21.69 14.56
C GLU A 393 1.92 22.33 14.55
N MET A 394 2.06 23.57 15.03
CA MET A 394 3.33 24.29 15.01
C MET A 394 4.23 23.87 16.17
N THR A 395 5.48 23.55 15.86
CA THR A 395 6.57 23.38 16.84
C THR A 395 7.62 24.45 16.61
N LYS A 396 7.97 25.20 17.67
CA LYS A 396 9.13 26.11 17.66
C LYS A 396 10.39 25.29 18.01
N GLY A 397 11.47 25.47 17.27
CA GLY A 397 12.80 25.01 17.69
C GLY A 397 13.19 23.58 17.33
N HIS A 398 12.30 22.74 16.80
CA HIS A 398 12.71 21.44 16.25
C HIS A 398 13.18 21.60 14.81
N ILE A 399 14.40 21.15 14.52
CA ILE A 399 14.93 20.95 13.17
C ILE A 399 14.17 19.75 12.56
N GLY A 400 12.91 19.99 12.23
CA GLY A 400 12.01 19.08 11.53
C GLY A 400 11.71 19.59 10.14
N HIS A 401 12.69 20.27 9.49
CA HIS A 401 12.62 20.62 8.08
C HIS A 401 12.61 19.37 7.17
N ASN A 402 12.88 18.20 7.78
CA ASN A 402 12.77 16.89 7.18
C ASN A 402 11.54 16.15 7.76
N ASP A 403 10.36 16.63 7.37
CA ASP A 403 9.02 16.15 7.74
C ASP A 403 8.63 14.82 7.04
N GLY A 404 9.61 14.14 6.44
CA GLY A 404 9.39 12.94 5.63
C GLY A 404 8.95 13.24 4.20
N TYR A 405 9.02 14.51 3.75
CA TYR A 405 8.85 14.90 2.34
C TYR A 405 10.15 15.38 1.67
N SER A 406 11.25 15.54 2.40
CA SER A 406 12.55 15.91 1.81
C SER A 406 13.53 14.74 1.79
N SER A 407 14.26 14.63 0.68
CA SER A 407 15.21 13.54 0.44
C SER A 407 16.37 13.56 1.46
N SER A 408 16.73 12.38 1.98
CA SER A 408 17.92 12.20 2.82
C SER A 408 19.21 12.16 1.99
N PHE A 409 19.08 11.90 0.69
CA PHE A 409 20.16 12.00 -0.27
C PHE A 409 19.93 13.28 -1.06
N GLY A 410 20.85 14.25 -1.00
CA GLY A 410 20.75 15.48 -1.78
C GLY A 410 20.54 15.18 -3.27
N PRO A 411 20.10 16.16 -4.09
CA PRO A 411 19.79 15.94 -5.49
C PRO A 411 20.93 15.20 -6.18
N ALA A 412 20.59 14.15 -6.94
CA ALA A 412 21.56 13.41 -7.74
C ALA A 412 22.43 14.42 -8.49
N LYS A 413 23.75 14.38 -8.27
CA LYS A 413 24.69 15.19 -9.06
C LYS A 413 24.39 14.87 -10.51
N GLN A 414 23.93 15.89 -11.25
CA GLN A 414 23.65 15.77 -12.68
C GLN A 414 24.88 15.15 -13.37
N LEU A 415 24.67 13.97 -13.99
CA LEU A 415 25.61 13.34 -14.91
C LEU A 415 25.23 13.68 -16.36
#